data_AF-A0A537B3L0-F1
#
_entry.id   AF-A0A537B3L0-F1
#
_cell.length_a   1.000
_cell.length_b   1.000
_cell.length_c   1.000
_cell.angle_alpha   90.00
_cell.angle_beta   90.00
_cell.angle_gamma   90.00
#
_symmetry.space_group_name_H-M   'P 1'
#
loop_
_entity.id
_entity.type
_entity.pdbx_description
1 polymer ?
#
loop_
_entity_poly.entity_id
_entity_poly.type
_entity_poly.pdbx_seq_one_letter_code
_entity_poly.pdbx_strand_id
1 'polypeptide(L)'
;KQSGLEAVHVSPRMVYVDASRPDLVEGFTRKTFTAMIEGIRQPALEAGMTDLEAFDAGIRDLHRTAEADGVFCYTFFKGVGRKMQRA
;
A
#
# COMPACT_ATOMS: atom_id res chain seq x y z
N LYS A 1 -8.71 20.62 -4.40
CA LYS A 1 -8.99 22.08 -4.34
C LYS A 1 -8.53 22.80 -5.60
N GLN A 2 -7.31 22.59 -6.10
CA GLN A 2 -6.82 23.22 -7.34
C GLN A 2 -7.60 22.83 -8.61
N SER A 3 -8.23 21.65 -8.63
CA SER A 3 -9.04 21.16 -9.76
C SER A 3 -10.36 21.91 -9.99
N GLY A 4 -10.72 22.90 -9.16
CA GLY A 4 -12.00 23.62 -9.28
C GLY A 4 -13.24 22.81 -8.89
N LEU A 5 -13.07 21.65 -8.25
CA LEU A 5 -14.17 20.88 -7.68
C LEU A 5 -14.66 21.52 -6.37
N GLU A 6 -15.98 21.54 -6.20
CA GLU A 6 -16.67 22.07 -5.02
C GLU A 6 -17.12 20.95 -4.09
N ALA A 7 -17.51 21.32 -2.85
CA ALA A 7 -17.96 20.38 -1.81
C ALA A 7 -17.01 19.18 -1.63
N VAL A 8 -15.70 19.44 -1.69
CA VAL A 8 -14.68 18.39 -1.64
C VAL A 8 -14.61 17.80 -0.24
N HIS A 9 -14.79 16.49 -0.14
CA HIS A 9 -14.61 15.73 1.09
C HIS A 9 -13.66 14.56 0.84
N VAL A 10 -12.71 14.34 1.76
CA VAL A 10 -11.74 13.24 1.70
C VAL A 10 -11.83 12.46 3.00
N SER A 11 -11.89 11.13 2.90
CA SER A 11 -12.00 10.22 4.04
C SER A 11 -10.99 9.07 3.92
N PRO A 12 -10.39 8.61 5.03
CA PRO A 12 -9.51 7.46 5.03
C PRO A 12 -10.28 6.16 4.82
N ARG A 13 -9.62 5.19 4.20
CA ARG A 13 -10.06 3.79 3.98
C ARG A 13 -8.90 2.90 4.40
N MET A 14 -8.77 2.75 5.72
CA MET A 14 -7.71 1.97 6.33
C MET A 14 -7.95 0.48 6.13
N VAL A 15 -6.91 -0.21 5.69
CA VAL A 15 -6.78 -1.66 5.68
C VAL A 15 -5.86 -2.02 6.84
N TYR A 16 -6.45 -2.63 7.85
CA TYR A 16 -5.75 -3.21 8.99
C TYR A 16 -5.75 -4.73 8.83
N VAL A 17 -4.58 -5.34 8.96
CA VAL A 17 -4.34 -6.76 8.73
C VAL A 17 -3.55 -7.33 9.90
N ASP A 18 -4.04 -8.45 10.44
CA ASP A 18 -3.40 -9.28 11.46
C ASP A 18 -3.86 -10.74 11.28
N ALA A 19 -3.40 -11.64 12.15
CA ALA A 19 -3.77 -13.05 12.09
C ALA A 19 -5.27 -13.35 12.26
N SER A 20 -6.08 -12.41 12.77
CA SER A 20 -7.54 -12.58 12.84
C SER A 20 -8.24 -12.41 11.47
N ARG A 21 -7.51 -11.95 10.45
CA ARG A 21 -8.01 -11.67 9.10
C ARG A 21 -7.18 -12.40 8.02
N PRO A 22 -7.21 -13.74 8.00
CA PRO A 22 -6.32 -14.54 7.15
C PRO A 22 -6.45 -14.24 5.66
N ASP A 23 -7.66 -13.92 5.18
CA ASP A 23 -7.87 -13.55 3.76
C ASP A 23 -7.14 -12.25 3.37
N LEU A 24 -7.03 -11.30 4.31
CA LEU A 24 -6.27 -10.06 4.08
C LEU A 24 -4.77 -10.27 4.25
N VAL A 25 -4.33 -11.16 5.15
CA VAL A 25 -2.92 -11.55 5.25
C VAL A 25 -2.44 -12.11 3.91
N GLU A 26 -3.21 -13.03 3.34
CA GLU A 26 -2.88 -13.67 2.07
C GLU A 26 -3.06 -12.72 0.89
N GLY A 27 -4.24 -12.10 0.79
CA GLY A 27 -4.60 -11.29 -0.37
C GLY A 27 -3.90 -9.93 -0.40
N PHE A 28 -3.88 -9.22 0.73
CA PHE A 28 -3.40 -7.84 0.77
C PHE A 28 -1.91 -7.76 1.09
N THR A 29 -1.45 -8.43 2.15
CA THR A 29 -0.03 -8.38 2.53
C THR A 29 0.83 -9.16 1.53
N ARG A 30 0.59 -10.47 1.35
CA ARG A 30 1.45 -11.33 0.51
C ARG A 30 1.27 -11.10 -0.99
N LYS A 31 0.05 -11.29 -1.49
CA LYS A 31 -0.22 -11.31 -2.95
C LYS A 31 -0.34 -9.93 -3.59
N THR A 32 -0.51 -8.87 -2.81
CA THR A 32 -0.62 -7.50 -3.35
C THR A 32 0.59 -6.66 -2.98
N PHE A 33 0.81 -6.39 -1.69
CA PHE A 33 1.87 -5.46 -1.27
C PHE A 33 3.26 -6.06 -1.45
N THR A 34 3.54 -7.24 -0.92
CA THR A 34 4.87 -7.85 -1.06
C THR A 34 5.19 -8.10 -2.53
N ALA A 35 4.27 -8.71 -3.29
CA ALA A 35 4.44 -8.93 -4.73
C ALA A 35 4.70 -7.64 -5.54
N MET A 36 4.05 -6.52 -5.17
CA MET A 36 4.29 -5.22 -5.79
C MET A 36 5.72 -4.71 -5.53
N ILE A 37 6.25 -4.91 -4.31
CA ILE A 37 7.63 -4.53 -3.99
C ILE A 37 8.61 -5.46 -4.70
N GLU A 38 8.39 -6.77 -4.70
CA GLU A 38 9.23 -7.73 -5.45
C GLU A 38 9.35 -7.34 -6.94
N GLY A 39 8.25 -6.88 -7.54
CA GLY A 39 8.21 -6.43 -8.94
C GLY A 39 9.13 -5.25 -9.28
N ILE A 40 9.56 -4.45 -8.29
CA ILE A 40 10.47 -3.31 -8.52
C ILE A 40 11.94 -3.63 -8.22
N ARG A 41 12.27 -4.88 -7.87
CA ARG A 41 13.64 -5.28 -7.48
C ARG A 41 14.70 -4.82 -8.46
N GLN A 42 14.57 -5.20 -9.73
CA GLN A 42 15.56 -4.88 -10.76
C GLN A 42 15.67 -3.36 -11.00
N PRO A 43 14.55 -2.61 -11.21
CA PRO A 43 14.61 -1.16 -11.30
C PRO A 43 15.27 -0.47 -10.09
N ALA A 44 15.02 -0.94 -8.87
CA ALA A 44 15.58 -0.34 -7.65
C ALA A 44 17.11 -0.54 -7.56
N LEU A 45 17.60 -1.71 -7.96
CA LEU A 45 19.04 -2.03 -8.01
C LEU A 45 19.74 -1.20 -9.10
N GLU A 46 19.16 -1.14 -10.30
CA GLU A 46 19.72 -0.36 -11.43
C GLU A 46 19.74 1.14 -11.15
N ALA A 47 18.73 1.65 -10.43
CA ALA A 47 18.70 3.03 -9.97
C ALA A 47 19.65 3.33 -8.80
N GLY A 48 20.35 2.33 -8.26
CA GLY A 48 21.26 2.48 -7.12
C GLY A 48 20.56 2.87 -5.82
N MET A 49 19.26 2.58 -5.68
CA MET A 49 18.48 2.93 -4.49
C MET A 49 18.76 2.00 -3.30
N THR A 50 19.29 0.81 -3.58
CA THR A 50 19.56 -0.28 -2.62
C THR A 50 20.54 -1.28 -3.25
N ASP A 51 21.09 -2.17 -2.45
CA ASP A 51 21.79 -3.37 -2.93
C ASP A 51 20.91 -4.63 -2.81
N LEU A 52 21.45 -5.74 -3.33
CA LEU A 52 20.80 -7.04 -3.41
C LEU A 52 20.42 -7.59 -2.03
N GLU A 53 21.35 -7.52 -1.09
CA GLU A 53 21.22 -8.14 0.23
C GLU A 53 20.18 -7.39 1.07
N ALA A 54 20.26 -6.06 1.06
CA ALA A 54 19.32 -5.19 1.74
C ALA A 54 17.89 -5.33 1.17
N PHE A 55 17.76 -5.41 -0.16
CA PHE A 55 16.45 -5.59 -0.78
C PHE A 55 15.82 -6.94 -0.41
N ASP A 56 16.58 -8.02 -0.53
CA ASP A 56 16.09 -9.36 -0.21
C ASP A 56 15.78 -9.51 1.29
N ALA A 57 16.52 -8.82 2.16
CA ALA A 57 16.20 -8.71 3.58
C ALA A 57 14.86 -7.99 3.81
N GLY A 58 14.64 -6.85 3.14
CA GLY A 58 13.37 -6.12 3.23
C GLY A 58 12.16 -6.94 2.75
N ILE A 59 12.30 -7.75 1.71
CA ILE A 59 11.23 -8.67 1.27
C ILE A 59 10.94 -9.74 2.34
N ARG A 60 11.97 -10.31 2.98
CA ARG A 60 11.76 -11.24 4.10
C ARG A 60 11.04 -10.57 5.28
N ASP A 61 11.41 -9.34 5.60
CA ASP A 61 10.76 -8.58 6.67
C ASP A 61 9.29 -8.27 6.33
N LEU A 62 8.97 -7.97 5.07
CA LEU A 62 7.58 -7.85 4.63
C LEU A 62 6.79 -9.15 4.81
N HIS A 63 7.37 -10.30 4.43
CA HIS A 63 6.74 -11.60 4.66
C HIS A 63 6.56 -11.93 6.15
N ARG A 64 7.48 -11.48 7.02
CA ARG A 64 7.41 -11.66 8.48
C ARG A 64 6.21 -10.93 9.09
N THR A 65 5.77 -9.82 8.50
CA THR A 65 4.54 -9.11 8.94
C THR A 65 3.25 -9.91 8.71
N ALA A 66 3.32 -10.99 7.92
CA ALA A 66 2.20 -11.89 7.62
C ALA A 66 2.25 -13.20 8.43
N GLU A 67 3.03 -13.24 9.52
CA GLU A 67 3.04 -14.34 10.51
C GLU A 67 2.00 -14.10 11.62
N ALA A 68 1.88 -15.06 12.56
CA ALA A 68 0.79 -15.10 13.55
C ALA A 68 0.75 -13.89 14.51
N ASP A 69 1.88 -13.27 14.78
CA ASP A 69 2.03 -12.05 15.60
C ASP A 69 2.25 -10.79 14.75
N GLY A 70 2.21 -10.91 13.43
CA GLY A 70 2.44 -9.83 12.48
C GLY A 70 1.22 -8.93 12.29
N VAL A 71 1.49 -7.65 12.01
CA VAL A 71 0.47 -6.64 11.72
C VAL A 71 0.90 -5.82 10.51
N PHE A 72 -0.04 -5.52 9.62
CA PHE A 72 0.16 -4.63 8.47
C PHE A 72 -0.95 -3.58 8.39
N CYS A 73 -0.56 -2.31 8.25
CA CYS A 73 -1.46 -1.17 8.18
C CYS A 73 -1.20 -0.37 6.91
N TYR A 74 -2.26 -0.14 6.13
CA TYR A 74 -2.19 0.74 4.96
C TYR A 74 -3.46 1.56 4.84
N THR A 75 -3.38 2.81 4.38
CA THR A 75 -4.56 3.67 4.24
C THR A 75 -4.70 4.20 2.83
N PHE A 76 -5.79 3.82 2.17
CA PHE A 76 -6.25 4.53 0.98
C PHE A 76 -7.03 5.77 1.39
N PHE A 77 -7.13 6.76 0.51
CA PHE A 77 -8.01 7.91 0.70
C PHE A 77 -9.06 7.97 -0.40
N LYS A 78 -10.32 8.10 0.00
CA LYS A 78 -11.44 8.32 -0.94
C LYS A 78 -11.83 9.78 -0.90
N GLY A 79 -11.67 10.46 -2.03
CA GLY A 79 -12.15 11.81 -2.27
C GLY A 79 -13.46 11.82 -3.05
N VAL A 80 -14.37 12.73 -2.70
CA VAL A 80 -15.55 13.08 -3.48
C VAL A 80 -15.59 14.59 -3.68
N GLY A 81 -16.14 15.05 -4.80
CA GLY A 81 -16.34 16.47 -5.10
C GLY A 81 -17.34 16.63 -6.24
N ARG A 82 -17.97 17.81 -6.34
CA ARG A 82 -18.91 18.14 -7.42
C ARG A 82 -18.24 19.05 -8.43
N LYS A 83 -18.57 18.85 -9.72
CA LYS A 83 -18.21 19.80 -10.77
C LYS A 83 -19.04 21.06 -10.56
N MET A 84 -18.38 22.22 -10.60
CA MET A 84 -19.06 23.52 -10.57
C MET A 84 -20.00 23.62 -11.78
N GLN A 85 -21.30 23.73 -11.55
CA GLN A 85 -22.28 24.00 -12.61
C GLN A 85 -22.28 25.51 -12.87
N ARG A 86 -21.99 25.91 -14.10
CA ARG A 86 -22.23 27.30 -14.53
C ARG A 86 -23.72 27.46 -14.80
N ALA A 87 -24.33 28.48 -14.19
CA ALA A 87 -25.66 28.98 -14.57
C ALA A 87 -25.62 29.63 -15.95
#